data_AF-A0A8J2NEW7-F1
#
_entry.id   AF-A0A8J2NEW7-F1
#
_cell.length_a   1.000
_cell.length_b   1.000
_cell.length_c   1.000
_cell.angle_alpha   90.00
_cell.angle_beta   90.00
_cell.angle_gamma   90.00
#
_symmetry.space_group_name_H-M   'P 1'
#
loop_
_entity.id
_entity.type
_entity.pdbx_description
1 polymer ?
#
loop_
_entity_poly.entity_id
_entity_poly.type
_entity_poly.pdbx_seq_one_letter_code
_entity_poly.pdbx_strand_id
1 'polypeptide(L)'
;MLRSPWIERLQEGAERLGLEDNKSDLNLSSFVVDVAIGRWPEFLHEMNDIHTNDDPIAAQGHAKSLQARLKHHFDQVYRLTAPVLKKAAEQRLIRDIPGGDTPNGFAYEFVTFKAFEMSFSYYTVCLILKLMIHSLNVFQNIQDETVWSEYCLYCSQITKYIPYLRNQGQLGALLYISSFCLAFEGATETERVYMRHFILWTDDYRQRFPRGEQEADDYFIYVSKALTGRQNFVLTPRKDLHE
;
A
#
# COMPACT_ATOMS: atom_id res chain seq x y z
N MET A 1 17.90 -23.16 2.64
CA MET A 1 17.28 -21.94 3.18
C MET A 1 18.39 -20.95 3.46
N LEU A 2 18.56 -19.91 2.63
CA LEU A 2 19.53 -18.85 2.90
C LEU A 2 18.80 -17.73 3.65
N ARG A 3 19.10 -17.57 4.94
CA ARG A 3 18.69 -16.38 5.70
C ARG A 3 19.57 -15.22 5.28
N SER A 4 18.98 -14.04 5.14
CA SER A 4 19.72 -12.83 4.75
C SER A 4 20.73 -12.50 5.85
N PRO A 5 22.04 -12.34 5.54
CA PRO A 5 23.07 -11.99 6.52
C PRO A 5 22.78 -10.69 7.27
N TRP A 6 21.96 -9.81 6.68
CA TRP A 6 21.54 -8.56 7.28
C TRP A 6 20.47 -8.74 8.35
N ILE A 7 19.59 -9.73 8.21
CA ILE A 7 18.58 -10.05 9.24
C ILE A 7 19.29 -10.58 10.49
N GLU A 8 20.27 -11.46 10.32
CA GLU A 8 21.07 -12.00 11.43
C GLU A 8 21.88 -10.89 12.11
N ARG A 9 22.51 -9.99 11.35
CA ARG A 9 23.24 -8.85 11.92
C ARG A 9 22.35 -7.83 12.64
N LEU A 10 21.13 -7.62 12.17
CA LEU A 10 20.16 -6.74 12.85
C LEU A 10 19.65 -7.38 14.14
N GLN A 11 19.43 -8.70 14.15
CA GLN A 11 19.06 -9.46 15.34
C GLN A 11 20.20 -9.45 16.37
N GLU A 12 21.44 -9.77 15.97
CA GLU A 12 22.62 -9.68 16.84
C GLU A 12 22.86 -8.26 17.36
N GLY A 13 22.62 -7.24 16.52
CA GLY A 13 22.73 -5.84 16.92
C GLY A 13 21.68 -5.44 17.96
N ALA A 14 20.45 -5.91 17.82
CA ALA A 14 19.38 -5.68 18.79
C ALA A 14 19.67 -6.37 20.15
N GLU A 15 20.15 -7.61 20.11
CA GLU A 15 20.56 -8.37 21.31
C GLU A 15 21.71 -7.69 22.06
N ARG A 16 22.77 -7.26 21.35
CA ARG A 16 23.93 -6.59 21.95
C ARG A 16 23.61 -5.26 22.62
N LEU A 17 22.58 -4.56 22.15
CA LEU A 17 22.13 -3.28 22.71
C LEU A 17 21.16 -3.44 23.88
N GLY A 18 20.86 -4.67 24.32
CA GLY A 18 19.86 -4.92 25.36
C GLY A 18 18.46 -4.48 24.96
N LEU A 19 18.19 -4.37 23.65
CA LEU A 19 16.88 -4.01 23.10
C LEU A 19 16.01 -5.27 22.97
N GLU A 20 15.88 -6.05 24.05
CA GLU A 20 14.92 -7.17 24.15
C GLU A 20 13.46 -6.68 24.16
N ASP A 21 13.24 -5.37 24.14
CA ASP A 21 11.95 -4.70 24.12
C ASP A 21 11.45 -4.41 22.70
N ASN A 22 10.13 -4.51 22.50
CA ASN A 22 9.32 -4.32 21.28
C ASN A 22 9.78 -3.25 20.25
N LYS A 23 10.58 -2.27 20.69
CA LYS A 23 11.22 -1.28 19.82
C LYS A 23 12.15 -1.92 18.78
N SER A 24 12.84 -3.02 19.12
CA SER A 24 13.70 -3.77 18.18
C SER A 24 12.89 -4.51 17.12
N ASP A 25 11.81 -5.20 17.51
CA ASP A 25 10.89 -5.89 16.59
C ASP A 25 10.25 -4.94 15.57
N LEU A 26 9.84 -3.75 16.03
CA LEU A 26 9.30 -2.70 15.16
C LEU A 26 10.36 -2.13 14.21
N ASN A 27 11.62 -2.01 14.63
CA ASN A 27 12.72 -1.57 13.76
C ASN A 27 12.98 -2.58 12.65
N LEU A 28 13.10 -3.87 13.00
CA LEU A 28 13.34 -4.93 12.04
C LEU A 28 12.18 -5.04 11.03
N SER A 29 10.94 -4.94 11.51
CA SER A 29 9.75 -4.95 10.66
C SER A 29 9.68 -3.74 9.74
N SER A 30 10.03 -2.54 10.24
CA SER A 30 10.14 -1.34 9.41
C SER A 30 11.15 -1.56 8.29
N PHE A 31 12.35 -2.05 8.63
CA PHE A 31 13.38 -2.34 7.62
C PHE A 31 12.91 -3.32 6.54
N VAL A 32 12.19 -4.39 6.92
CA VAL A 32 11.63 -5.35 5.95
C VAL A 32 10.64 -4.66 5.00
N VAL A 33 9.77 -3.81 5.54
CA VAL A 33 8.81 -3.04 4.75
C VAL A 33 9.51 -2.02 3.86
N ASP A 34 10.52 -1.31 4.36
CA ASP A 34 11.30 -0.32 3.61
C ASP A 34 12.06 -0.98 2.45
N VAL A 35 12.68 -2.13 2.70
CA VAL A 35 13.32 -2.93 1.64
C VAL A 35 12.29 -3.39 0.61
N ALA A 36 11.06 -3.71 1.04
CA ALA A 36 10.00 -4.10 0.12
C ALA A 36 9.54 -2.94 -0.76
N ILE A 37 9.33 -1.76 -0.17
CA ILE A 37 9.04 -0.52 -0.90
C ILE A 37 10.20 -0.20 -1.86
N GLY A 38 11.45 -0.40 -1.45
CA GLY A 38 12.63 -0.15 -2.29
C GLY A 38 12.68 -0.98 -3.57
N ARG A 39 12.00 -2.14 -3.62
CA ARG A 39 11.89 -2.98 -4.83
C ARG A 39 10.74 -2.61 -5.74
N TRP A 40 9.81 -1.79 -5.28
CA TRP A 40 8.62 -1.43 -6.04
C TRP A 40 8.92 -0.82 -7.43
N PRO A 41 9.92 0.08 -7.61
CA PRO A 41 10.26 0.58 -8.94
C PRO A 41 10.68 -0.50 -9.94
N GLU A 42 11.40 -1.53 -9.47
CA GLU A 42 11.79 -2.69 -10.29
C GLU A 42 10.55 -3.44 -10.77
N PHE A 43 9.64 -3.79 -9.85
CA PHE A 43 8.40 -4.48 -10.20
C PHE A 43 7.51 -3.66 -11.13
N LEU A 44 7.46 -2.34 -10.94
CA LEU A 44 6.69 -1.45 -11.80
C LEU A 44 7.24 -1.44 -13.23
N HIS A 45 8.57 -1.42 -13.39
CA HIS A 45 9.19 -1.52 -14.70
C HIS A 45 8.89 -2.86 -15.39
N GLU A 46 9.03 -3.98 -14.66
CA GLU A 46 8.73 -5.30 -15.19
C GLU A 46 7.25 -5.47 -15.56
N MET A 47 6.33 -4.91 -14.78
CA MET A 47 4.90 -4.89 -15.11
C MET A 47 4.65 -4.16 -16.44
N ASN A 48 5.28 -2.99 -16.64
CA ASN A 48 5.18 -2.25 -17.89
C ASN A 48 5.74 -3.07 -19.06
N ASP A 49 6.92 -3.68 -18.90
CA ASP A 49 7.56 -4.49 -19.94
C ASP A 49 6.67 -5.65 -20.39
N ILE A 50 5.97 -6.31 -19.45
CA ILE A 50 5.01 -7.38 -19.77
C ILE A 50 3.87 -6.84 -20.65
N HIS A 51 3.33 -5.67 -20.32
CA HIS A 51 2.20 -5.07 -21.04
C HIS A 51 2.58 -4.49 -22.40
N THR A 52 3.85 -4.14 -22.61
CA THR A 52 4.35 -3.59 -23.89
C THR A 52 5.08 -4.61 -24.76
N ASN A 53 5.16 -5.88 -24.36
CA ASN A 53 5.88 -6.91 -25.12
C ASN A 53 5.02 -7.42 -26.29
N ASP A 54 5.57 -7.30 -27.50
CA ASP A 54 4.92 -7.74 -28.74
C ASP A 54 4.87 -9.27 -28.90
N ASP A 55 5.72 -10.02 -28.18
CA ASP A 55 5.71 -11.50 -28.17
C ASP A 55 4.83 -12.02 -27.02
N PRO A 56 3.65 -12.58 -27.32
CA PRO A 56 2.74 -13.07 -26.29
C PRO A 56 3.31 -14.24 -25.46
N ILE A 57 4.16 -15.08 -26.04
CA ILE A 57 4.72 -16.25 -25.34
C ILE A 57 5.76 -15.78 -24.33
N ALA A 58 6.65 -14.88 -24.75
CA ALA A 58 7.64 -14.27 -23.85
C ALA A 58 6.95 -13.46 -22.74
N ALA A 59 5.93 -12.68 -23.08
CA ALA A 59 5.15 -11.89 -22.12
C ALA A 59 4.51 -12.78 -21.04
N GLN A 60 3.92 -13.91 -21.42
CA GLN A 60 3.36 -14.89 -20.47
C GLN A 60 4.45 -15.51 -19.58
N GLY A 61 5.62 -15.84 -20.14
CA GLY A 61 6.76 -16.33 -19.38
C GLY A 61 7.26 -15.33 -18.32
N HIS A 62 7.41 -14.06 -18.72
CA HIS A 62 7.79 -12.97 -17.82
C HIS A 62 6.74 -12.71 -16.74
N ALA A 63 5.46 -12.69 -17.11
CA ALA A 63 4.34 -12.53 -16.18
C ALA A 63 4.34 -13.62 -15.09
N LYS A 64 4.55 -14.88 -15.47
CA LYS A 64 4.63 -15.99 -14.53
C LYS A 64 5.82 -15.86 -13.56
N SER A 65 6.99 -15.46 -14.08
CA SER A 65 8.20 -15.24 -13.30
C SER A 65 8.03 -14.09 -12.29
N LEU A 66 7.53 -12.95 -12.76
CA LEU A 66 7.25 -11.79 -11.93
C LEU A 66 6.20 -12.11 -10.85
N GLN A 67 5.12 -12.80 -11.22
CA GLN A 67 4.09 -13.19 -10.26
C GLN A 67 4.67 -14.07 -9.13
N ALA A 68 5.53 -15.04 -9.46
CA ALA A 68 6.18 -15.87 -8.44
C ALA A 68 7.07 -15.05 -7.50
N ARG A 69 7.81 -14.07 -8.03
CA ARG A 69 8.63 -13.14 -7.23
C ARG A 69 7.78 -12.25 -6.33
N LEU A 70 6.69 -11.67 -6.85
CA LEU A 70 5.75 -10.87 -6.07
C LEU A 70 5.10 -11.67 -4.94
N LYS A 71 4.66 -12.91 -5.22
CA LYS A 71 4.11 -13.82 -4.20
C LYS A 71 5.15 -14.15 -3.12
N HIS A 72 6.38 -14.49 -3.52
CA HIS A 72 7.47 -14.74 -2.59
C HIS A 72 7.76 -13.51 -1.71
N HIS A 73 7.74 -12.32 -2.30
CA HIS A 73 8.00 -11.09 -1.59
C HIS A 73 6.87 -10.73 -0.61
N PHE A 74 5.61 -10.90 -1.02
CA PHE A 74 4.46 -10.77 -0.15
C PHE A 74 4.56 -11.72 1.05
N ASP A 75 4.89 -12.99 0.82
CA ASP A 75 5.06 -13.99 1.88
C ASP A 75 6.15 -13.60 2.87
N GLN A 76 7.26 -13.00 2.40
CA GLN A 76 8.33 -12.52 3.28
C GLN A 76 7.85 -11.36 4.16
N VAL A 77 7.22 -10.35 3.57
CA VAL A 77 6.67 -9.19 4.30
C VAL A 77 5.63 -9.67 5.32
N TYR A 78 4.70 -10.51 4.90
CA TYR A 78 3.67 -11.05 5.78
C TYR A 78 4.26 -11.82 6.97
N ARG A 79 5.18 -12.78 6.71
CA ARG A 79 5.78 -13.62 7.76
C ARG A 79 6.57 -12.82 8.78
N LEU A 80 7.23 -11.74 8.36
CA LEU A 80 8.11 -10.96 9.23
C LEU A 80 7.36 -9.83 9.94
N THR A 81 6.37 -9.21 9.30
CA THR A 81 5.71 -8.00 9.82
C THR A 81 4.36 -8.28 10.46
N ALA A 82 3.56 -9.23 9.97
CA ALA A 82 2.23 -9.50 10.52
C ALA A 82 2.26 -9.96 11.99
N PRO A 83 3.20 -10.82 12.45
CA PRO A 83 3.33 -11.17 13.86
C PRO A 83 3.67 -9.97 14.75
N VAL A 84 4.50 -9.04 14.25
CA VAL A 84 4.89 -7.82 14.98
C VAL A 84 3.71 -6.85 15.09
N LEU A 85 2.91 -6.71 14.03
CA LEU A 85 1.66 -5.94 14.08
C LEU A 85 0.66 -6.53 15.07
N LYS A 86 0.53 -7.87 15.10
CA LYS A 86 -0.33 -8.56 16.07
C LYS A 86 0.14 -8.28 17.51
N LYS A 87 1.44 -8.42 17.77
CA LYS A 87 2.05 -8.10 19.09
C LYS A 87 1.83 -6.63 19.47
N ALA A 88 1.97 -5.70 18.52
CA ALA A 88 1.72 -4.28 18.74
C ALA A 88 0.24 -4.00 19.07
N ALA A 89 -0.69 -4.70 18.44
CA ALA A 89 -2.12 -4.61 18.77
C ALA A 89 -2.44 -5.19 20.15
N GLU A 90 -1.88 -6.35 20.51
CA GLU A 90 -2.02 -6.98 21.84
C GLU A 90 -1.49 -6.06 22.96
N GLN A 91 -0.41 -5.33 22.67
CA GLN A 91 0.18 -4.33 23.56
C GLN A 91 -0.51 -2.96 23.50
N ARG A 92 -1.60 -2.85 22.73
CA ARG A 92 -2.39 -1.62 22.57
C ARG A 92 -1.61 -0.44 21.99
N LEU A 93 -0.52 -0.70 21.26
CA LEU A 93 0.20 0.32 20.50
C LEU A 93 -0.58 0.76 19.26
N ILE A 94 -1.39 -0.14 18.72
CA ILE A 94 -2.35 0.07 17.63
C ILE A 94 -3.71 -0.41 18.16
N ARG A 95 -4.73 0.44 18.10
CA ARG A 95 -6.08 0.09 18.57
C ARG A 95 -7.11 0.40 17.50
N ASP A 96 -8.05 -0.52 17.30
CA ASP A 96 -9.32 -0.22 16.64
C ASP A 96 -10.25 0.41 17.69
N ILE A 97 -10.64 1.67 17.48
CA ILE A 97 -11.57 2.38 18.35
C ILE A 97 -12.95 2.48 17.66
N PRO A 98 -14.05 2.08 18.34
CA PRO A 98 -15.40 2.34 17.85
C PRO A 98 -15.68 3.84 17.82
N GLY A 99 -16.43 4.32 16.82
CA GLY A 99 -16.90 5.70 16.78
C GLY A 99 -16.03 6.67 15.98
N GLY A 100 -15.31 6.17 14.97
CA GLY A 100 -14.79 7.02 13.91
C GLY A 100 -15.90 7.33 12.89
N ASP A 101 -15.89 8.54 12.33
CA ASP A 101 -16.66 8.91 11.12
C ASP A 101 -16.11 8.17 9.89
N THR A 102 -15.98 6.84 9.97
CA THR A 102 -15.40 5.97 8.96
C THR A 102 -16.48 5.02 8.41
N PRO A 103 -16.39 4.58 7.14
CA PRO A 103 -17.39 3.71 6.52
C PRO A 103 -17.67 2.40 7.27
N ASN A 104 -16.66 1.87 7.97
CA ASN A 104 -16.77 0.62 8.73
C ASN A 104 -17.03 0.84 10.24
N GLY A 105 -17.16 2.09 10.70
CA GLY A 105 -17.43 2.45 12.10
C GLY A 105 -16.23 2.34 13.05
N PHE A 106 -15.04 1.99 12.54
CA PHE A 106 -13.80 1.87 13.31
C PHE A 106 -12.71 2.79 12.78
N ALA A 107 -11.93 3.37 13.69
CA ALA A 107 -10.73 4.13 13.36
C ALA A 107 -9.50 3.50 14.03
N TYR A 108 -8.33 3.71 13.46
CA TYR A 108 -7.09 3.38 14.15
C TYR A 108 -6.65 4.51 15.06
N GLU A 109 -6.21 4.12 16.25
CA GLU A 109 -5.50 4.97 17.18
C GLU A 109 -4.11 4.39 17.44
N PHE A 110 -3.11 5.27 17.49
CA PHE A 110 -1.71 4.90 17.60
C PHE A 110 -1.08 5.57 18.82
N VAL A 111 -0.41 4.79 19.66
CA VAL A 111 0.33 5.30 20.83
C VAL A 111 1.60 6.02 20.41
N THR A 112 2.20 5.61 19.29
CA THR A 112 3.44 6.19 18.77
C THR A 112 3.37 6.38 17.26
N PHE A 113 4.06 7.41 16.75
CA PHE A 113 4.22 7.61 15.32
C PHE A 113 4.82 6.38 14.62
N LYS A 114 5.78 5.72 15.26
CA LYS A 114 6.42 4.51 14.71
C LYS A 114 5.44 3.34 14.52
N ALA A 115 4.47 3.17 15.43
CA ALA A 115 3.44 2.15 15.28
C ALA A 115 2.54 2.45 14.07
N PHE A 116 2.17 3.72 13.91
CA PHE A 116 1.44 4.21 12.74
C PHE A 116 2.23 4.00 11.43
N GLU A 117 3.47 4.47 11.37
CA GLU A 117 4.31 4.43 10.17
C GLU A 117 4.53 2.99 9.70
N MET A 118 4.87 2.09 10.62
CA MET A 118 5.10 0.68 10.31
C MET A 118 3.82 -0.01 9.83
N SER A 119 2.69 0.22 10.50
CA SER A 119 1.43 -0.40 10.08
C SER A 119 0.94 0.15 8.75
N PHE A 120 0.97 1.47 8.56
CA PHE A 120 0.56 2.11 7.33
C PHE A 120 1.41 1.66 6.13
N SER A 121 2.73 1.60 6.32
CA SER A 121 3.66 1.16 5.27
C SER A 121 3.47 -0.31 4.93
N TYR A 122 3.25 -1.18 5.93
CA TYR A 122 2.89 -2.57 5.71
C TYR A 122 1.64 -2.71 4.84
N TYR A 123 0.54 -2.03 5.20
CA TYR A 123 -0.70 -2.10 4.41
C TYR A 123 -0.51 -1.52 3.00
N THR A 124 0.29 -0.47 2.85
CA THR A 124 0.63 0.10 1.53
C THR A 124 1.36 -0.92 0.66
N VAL A 125 2.35 -1.63 1.19
CA VAL A 125 3.05 -2.71 0.48
C VAL A 125 2.08 -3.84 0.12
N CYS A 126 1.21 -4.24 1.04
CA CYS A 126 0.20 -5.27 0.76
C CYS A 126 -0.74 -4.87 -0.39
N LEU A 127 -1.18 -3.61 -0.46
CA LEU A 127 -2.00 -3.10 -1.57
C LEU A 127 -1.26 -3.22 -2.91
N ILE A 128 -0.03 -2.69 -2.97
CA ILE A 128 0.79 -2.71 -4.20
C ILE A 128 0.97 -4.15 -4.69
N LEU A 129 1.44 -5.04 -3.80
CA LEU A 129 1.75 -6.41 -4.17
C LEU A 129 0.50 -7.18 -4.58
N LYS A 130 -0.61 -7.07 -3.83
CA LYS A 130 -1.85 -7.78 -4.18
C LYS A 130 -2.46 -7.27 -5.48
N LEU A 131 -2.45 -5.97 -5.72
CA LEU A 131 -3.00 -5.39 -6.94
C LEU A 131 -2.16 -5.78 -8.17
N MET A 132 -0.82 -5.79 -8.06
CA MET A 132 0.05 -6.31 -9.11
C MET A 132 -0.17 -7.82 -9.36
N ILE A 133 -0.24 -8.63 -8.31
CA ILE A 133 -0.50 -10.08 -8.44
C ILE A 133 -1.86 -10.33 -9.11
N HIS A 134 -2.90 -9.61 -8.70
CA HIS A 134 -4.22 -9.69 -9.32
C HIS A 134 -4.18 -9.31 -10.80
N SER A 135 -3.49 -8.22 -11.15
CA SER A 135 -3.31 -7.81 -12.54
C SER A 135 -2.65 -8.91 -13.38
N LEU A 136 -1.62 -9.55 -12.84
CA LEU A 136 -0.96 -10.67 -13.51
C LEU A 136 -1.85 -11.91 -13.60
N ASN A 137 -2.72 -12.17 -12.62
CA ASN A 137 -3.73 -13.23 -12.74
C ASN A 137 -4.68 -12.94 -13.91
N VAL A 138 -5.20 -11.71 -14.02
CA VAL A 138 -6.06 -11.28 -15.12
C VAL A 138 -5.33 -11.42 -16.47
N PHE A 139 -4.10 -10.94 -16.57
CA PHE A 139 -3.29 -11.04 -17.79
C PHE A 139 -3.03 -12.50 -18.24
N GLN A 140 -2.87 -13.42 -17.28
CA GLN A 140 -2.65 -14.84 -17.53
C GLN A 140 -3.96 -15.64 -17.63
N ASN A 141 -5.14 -14.98 -17.60
CA ASN A 141 -6.46 -15.62 -17.55
C ASN A 141 -6.65 -16.61 -16.39
N ILE A 142 -6.02 -16.34 -15.24
CA ILE A 142 -6.17 -17.13 -14.00
C ILE A 142 -7.35 -16.58 -13.21
N GLN A 143 -8.35 -17.43 -12.98
CA GLN A 143 -9.50 -17.11 -12.13
C GLN A 143 -9.14 -17.37 -10.66
N ASP A 144 -8.75 -16.31 -9.95
CA ASP A 144 -8.40 -16.36 -8.53
C ASP A 144 -8.99 -15.14 -7.82
N GLU A 145 -10.20 -15.31 -7.29
CA GLU A 145 -10.93 -14.29 -6.54
C GLU A 145 -10.31 -14.00 -5.17
N THR A 146 -9.46 -14.89 -4.65
CA THR A 146 -8.90 -14.74 -3.30
C THR A 146 -7.99 -13.52 -3.20
N VAL A 147 -7.13 -13.32 -4.21
CA VAL A 147 -6.22 -12.18 -4.27
C VAL A 147 -6.98 -10.86 -4.33
N TRP A 148 -8.08 -10.82 -5.10
CA TRP A 148 -8.92 -9.63 -5.20
C TRP A 148 -9.64 -9.33 -3.88
N SER A 149 -10.23 -10.35 -3.26
CA SER A 149 -10.90 -10.22 -1.97
C SER A 149 -9.94 -9.71 -0.88
N GLU A 150 -8.73 -10.26 -0.79
CA GLU A 150 -7.70 -9.80 0.14
C GLU A 150 -7.26 -8.36 -0.14
N TYR A 151 -7.13 -7.97 -1.41
CA TYR A 151 -6.86 -6.59 -1.79
C TYR A 151 -7.97 -5.64 -1.30
N CYS A 152 -9.24 -5.98 -1.52
CA CYS A 152 -10.37 -5.18 -1.04
C CYS A 152 -10.37 -5.05 0.50
N LEU A 153 -10.00 -6.11 1.23
CA LEU A 153 -9.84 -6.05 2.68
C LEU A 153 -8.79 -5.01 3.10
N TYR A 154 -7.64 -4.98 2.42
CA TYR A 154 -6.61 -3.97 2.67
C TYR A 154 -7.08 -2.55 2.32
N CYS A 155 -7.86 -2.39 1.24
CA CYS A 155 -8.47 -1.11 0.89
C CYS A 155 -9.36 -0.59 2.03
N SER A 156 -10.18 -1.47 2.61
CA SER A 156 -11.02 -1.11 3.74
C SER A 156 -10.21 -0.74 4.98
N GLN A 157 -9.12 -1.47 5.29
CA GLN A 157 -8.26 -1.12 6.44
C GLN A 157 -7.61 0.26 6.30
N ILE A 158 -7.25 0.69 5.08
CA ILE A 158 -6.65 2.01 4.85
C ILE A 158 -7.56 3.16 5.29
N THR A 159 -8.88 3.02 5.11
CA THR A 159 -9.85 4.06 5.50
C THR A 159 -9.80 4.40 7.00
N LYS A 160 -9.42 3.42 7.84
CA LYS A 160 -9.32 3.59 9.29
C LYS A 160 -8.19 4.53 9.73
N TYR A 161 -7.22 4.80 8.86
CA TYR A 161 -6.11 5.73 9.14
C TYR A 161 -6.48 7.20 8.95
N ILE A 162 -7.56 7.50 8.22
CA ILE A 162 -7.97 8.87 7.88
C ILE A 162 -8.17 9.75 9.12
N PRO A 163 -8.86 9.31 10.19
CA PRO A 163 -9.03 10.14 11.39
C PRO A 163 -7.70 10.52 12.05
N TYR A 164 -6.76 9.57 12.16
CA TYR A 164 -5.43 9.85 12.70
C TYR A 164 -4.68 10.87 11.85
N LEU A 165 -4.69 10.71 10.53
CA LEU A 165 -4.04 11.63 9.59
C LEU A 165 -4.68 13.02 9.58
N ARG A 166 -6.00 13.11 9.71
CA ARG A 166 -6.70 14.39 9.86
C ARG A 166 -6.21 15.16 11.09
N ASN A 167 -5.96 14.45 12.20
CA ASN A 167 -5.43 15.05 13.42
C ASN A 167 -3.98 15.56 13.28
N GLN A 168 -3.20 15.04 12.32
CA GLN A 168 -1.85 15.56 12.01
C GLN A 168 -1.89 16.81 11.11
N GLY A 169 -3.05 17.16 10.57
CA GLY A 169 -3.22 18.26 9.63
C GLY A 169 -2.88 17.92 8.18
N GLN A 170 -3.26 18.81 7.26
CA GLN A 170 -3.17 18.58 5.81
C GLN A 170 -1.73 18.31 5.34
N LEU A 171 -0.75 19.07 5.85
CA LEU A 171 0.66 18.92 5.44
C LEU A 171 1.24 17.56 5.86
N GLY A 172 0.94 17.09 7.07
CA GLY A 172 1.37 15.77 7.53
C GLY A 172 0.71 14.65 6.74
N ALA A 173 -0.57 14.81 6.40
CA ALA A 173 -1.35 13.84 5.64
C ALA A 173 -0.93 13.73 4.16
N LEU A 174 -0.33 14.78 3.59
CA LEU A 174 0.06 14.86 2.18
C LEU A 174 0.94 13.69 1.71
N LEU A 175 1.84 13.22 2.59
CA LEU A 175 2.81 12.16 2.28
C LEU A 175 2.14 10.79 2.03
N TYR A 176 0.88 10.63 2.42
CA TYR A 176 0.19 9.34 2.44
C TYR A 176 -0.87 9.20 1.35
N ILE A 177 -1.10 10.25 0.55
CA ILE A 177 -2.16 10.30 -0.48
C ILE A 177 -2.06 9.15 -1.49
N SER A 178 -0.84 8.77 -1.88
CA SER A 178 -0.62 7.70 -2.85
C SER A 178 -1.22 6.36 -2.40
N SER A 179 -1.17 6.05 -1.10
CA SER A 179 -1.76 4.81 -0.56
C SER A 179 -3.28 4.82 -0.61
N PHE A 180 -3.91 6.00 -0.47
CA PHE A 180 -5.36 6.14 -0.65
C PHE A 180 -5.76 6.03 -2.12
N CYS A 181 -4.93 6.56 -3.04
CA CYS A 181 -5.14 6.33 -4.47
C CYS A 181 -5.05 4.84 -4.81
N LEU A 182 -4.04 4.14 -4.27
CA LEU A 182 -3.88 2.69 -4.42
C LEU A 182 -5.11 1.92 -3.93
N ALA A 183 -5.66 2.27 -2.77
CA ALA A 183 -6.85 1.63 -2.19
C ALA A 183 -8.17 1.91 -2.95
N PHE A 184 -8.20 2.90 -3.84
CA PHE A 184 -9.43 3.41 -4.43
C PHE A 184 -10.19 2.38 -5.28
N GLU A 185 -9.45 1.55 -6.03
CA GLU A 185 -10.06 0.60 -6.97
C GLU A 185 -10.81 -0.54 -6.27
N GLY A 186 -10.30 -1.03 -5.13
CA GLY A 186 -10.90 -2.12 -4.36
C GLY A 186 -11.91 -1.67 -3.30
N ALA A 187 -12.05 -0.37 -3.09
CA ALA A 187 -12.97 0.20 -2.13
C ALA A 187 -14.43 0.16 -2.63
N THR A 188 -15.35 -0.01 -1.68
CA THR A 188 -16.79 0.19 -1.89
C THR A 188 -17.11 1.65 -2.23
N GLU A 189 -18.32 1.91 -2.74
CA GLU A 189 -18.76 3.27 -3.06
C GLU A 189 -18.65 4.23 -1.87
N THR A 190 -19.14 3.82 -0.69
CA THR A 190 -19.05 4.62 0.54
C THR A 190 -17.59 4.90 0.94
N GLU A 191 -16.71 3.91 0.80
CA GLU A 191 -15.28 4.07 1.10
C GLU A 191 -14.59 4.99 0.09
N ARG A 192 -14.94 4.91 -1.19
CA ARG A 192 -14.42 5.81 -2.24
C ARG A 192 -14.81 7.26 -1.96
N VAL A 193 -16.08 7.52 -1.65
CA VAL A 193 -16.54 8.85 -1.26
C VAL A 193 -15.73 9.37 -0.07
N TYR A 194 -15.59 8.57 0.98
CA TYR A 194 -14.82 8.93 2.17
C TYR A 194 -13.34 9.23 1.88
N MET A 195 -12.68 8.38 1.08
CA MET A 195 -11.29 8.58 0.66
C MET A 195 -11.14 9.80 -0.25
N ARG A 196 -12.05 10.02 -1.21
CA ARG A 196 -12.06 11.20 -2.08
C ARG A 196 -12.12 12.48 -1.26
N HIS A 197 -13.04 12.56 -0.30
CA HIS A 197 -13.13 13.73 0.58
C HIS A 197 -11.82 13.97 1.34
N PHE A 198 -11.18 12.91 1.85
CA PHE A 198 -9.89 13.03 2.51
C PHE A 198 -8.78 13.51 1.55
N ILE A 199 -8.64 12.90 0.37
CA ILE A 199 -7.62 13.29 -0.61
C ILE A 199 -7.82 14.76 -1.04
N LEU A 200 -9.04 15.15 -1.38
CA LEU A 200 -9.35 16.52 -1.80
C LEU A 200 -9.16 17.53 -0.66
N TRP A 201 -9.44 17.15 0.59
CA TRP A 201 -9.14 17.95 1.77
C TRP A 201 -7.63 18.13 1.98
N THR A 202 -6.81 17.09 1.80
CA THR A 202 -5.35 17.23 1.89
C THR A 202 -4.76 18.12 0.79
N ASP A 203 -5.44 18.25 -0.34
CA ASP A 203 -5.03 19.03 -1.49
C ASP A 203 -5.76 20.38 -1.60
N ASP A 204 -6.47 20.81 -0.56
CA ASP A 204 -7.30 22.03 -0.58
C ASP A 204 -6.49 23.30 -0.93
N TYR A 205 -5.25 23.40 -0.43
CA TYR A 205 -4.36 24.53 -0.70
C TYR A 205 -3.75 24.52 -2.11
N ARG A 206 -3.31 23.36 -2.61
CA ARG A 206 -2.55 23.26 -3.88
C ARG A 206 -3.46 23.05 -5.09
N GLN A 207 -4.64 22.49 -4.89
CA GLN A 207 -5.64 22.23 -5.94
C GLN A 207 -5.07 21.53 -7.18
N ARG A 208 -4.22 20.52 -6.97
CA ARG A 208 -3.62 19.71 -8.02
C ARG A 208 -4.57 18.65 -8.57
N PHE A 209 -5.58 18.25 -7.80
CA PHE A 209 -6.53 17.22 -8.22
C PHE A 209 -7.81 17.80 -8.80
N PRO A 210 -8.46 17.07 -9.74
CA PRO A 210 -9.80 17.43 -10.22
C PRO A 210 -10.78 17.58 -9.06
N ARG A 211 -11.69 18.54 -9.16
CA ARG A 211 -12.71 18.82 -8.12
C ARG A 211 -14.07 18.21 -8.41
N GLY A 212 -14.34 17.87 -9.66
CA GLY A 212 -15.53 17.10 -10.02
C GLY A 212 -15.42 15.67 -9.48
N GLU A 213 -16.54 15.14 -9.00
CA GLU A 213 -16.56 13.85 -8.28
C GLU A 213 -16.10 12.70 -9.16
N GLN A 214 -16.66 12.60 -10.37
CA GLN A 214 -16.33 11.54 -11.32
C GLN A 214 -14.89 11.68 -11.83
N GLU A 215 -14.47 12.90 -12.16
CA GLU A 215 -13.13 13.18 -12.66
C GLU A 215 -12.06 12.88 -11.60
N ALA A 216 -12.36 13.14 -10.33
CA ALA A 216 -11.48 12.80 -9.21
C ALA A 216 -11.36 11.27 -9.06
N ASP A 217 -12.48 10.54 -9.08
CA ASP A 217 -12.50 9.08 -8.97
C ASP A 217 -11.70 8.43 -10.11
N ASP A 218 -11.96 8.86 -11.35
CA ASP A 218 -11.23 8.37 -12.53
C ASP A 218 -9.74 8.67 -12.42
N TYR A 219 -9.37 9.85 -11.92
CA TYR A 219 -7.97 10.22 -11.69
C TYR A 219 -7.31 9.35 -10.61
N PHE A 220 -7.96 9.09 -9.47
CA PHE A 220 -7.38 8.26 -8.41
C PHE A 220 -7.21 6.79 -8.84
N ILE A 221 -8.16 6.26 -9.62
CA ILE A 221 -8.04 4.93 -10.25
C ILE A 221 -6.89 4.92 -11.27
N TYR A 222 -6.78 5.95 -12.10
CA TYR A 222 -5.65 6.10 -13.03
C TYR A 222 -4.31 6.12 -12.29
N VAL A 223 -4.20 6.88 -11.19
CA VAL A 223 -2.99 6.89 -10.35
C VAL A 223 -2.72 5.49 -9.79
N SER A 224 -3.73 4.76 -9.28
CA SER A 224 -3.56 3.38 -8.80
C SER A 224 -3.01 2.44 -9.89
N LYS A 225 -3.54 2.54 -11.11
CA LYS A 225 -3.06 1.76 -12.27
C LYS A 225 -1.63 2.14 -12.64
N ALA A 226 -1.28 3.42 -12.59
CA ALA A 226 0.06 3.90 -12.90
C ALA A 226 1.08 3.44 -11.83
N LEU A 227 0.72 3.53 -10.56
CA LEU A 227 1.50 3.05 -9.42
C LEU A 227 1.68 1.52 -9.39
N THR A 228 0.98 0.78 -10.25
CA THR A 228 1.10 -0.67 -10.38
C THR A 228 1.61 -1.14 -11.73
N GLY A 229 2.09 -0.23 -12.58
CA GLY A 229 2.61 -0.56 -13.92
C GLY A 229 1.55 -1.11 -14.88
N ARG A 230 0.26 -0.89 -14.58
CA ARG A 230 -0.85 -1.23 -15.48
C ARG A 230 -1.14 -0.13 -16.49
N GLN A 231 -0.65 1.08 -16.21
CA GLN A 231 -0.71 2.25 -17.07
C GLN A 231 0.59 3.04 -16.90
N ASN A 232 0.99 3.78 -17.94
CA ASN A 232 2.11 4.71 -17.81
C ASN A 232 1.62 6.05 -17.28
N PHE A 233 2.43 6.72 -16.45
CA PHE A 233 2.21 8.12 -16.14
C PHE A 233 2.35 8.93 -17.45
N VAL A 234 1.25 9.51 -17.92
CA VAL A 234 1.25 10.50 -18.99
C VAL A 234 2.00 11.73 -18.47
N LEU A 235 3.24 11.92 -18.94
CA LEU A 235 4.10 13.06 -18.59
C LEU A 235 3.58 14.39 -19.14
N THR A 236 2.53 14.37 -19.97
CA THR A 236 1.89 15.56 -20.51
C THR A 236 0.83 16.04 -19.51
N PRO A 237 0.93 17.25 -18.94
CA PRO A 237 -0.17 17.84 -18.19
C PRO A 237 -1.38 17.90 -19.13
N ARG A 238 -2.52 17.32 -18.72
CA ARG A 238 -3.79 17.63 -19.39
C ARG A 238 -4.00 19.13 -19.25
N LYS A 239 -3.92 19.86 -20.36
CA LYS A 239 -4.22 21.31 -20.42
C LYS A 239 -5.72 21.56 -20.23
N ASP A 240 -6.50 20.50 -20.32
CA ASP A 240 -7.94 20.42 -20.47
C ASP A 240 -8.68 20.37 -19.11
N LEU A 241 -8.00 20.63 -17.99
CA LEU A 241 -8.62 20.75 -16.66
C LEU A 241 -8.84 22.22 -16.21
N HIS A 242 -8.53 23.20 -17.06
CA HIS A 242 -8.69 24.63 -16.77
C HIS A 242 -9.35 25.44 -17.90
N GLU A 243 -10.05 24.78 -18.84
CA GLU A 243 -10.94 25.46 -19.79
C GLU A 243 -12.41 25.18 -19.47
#